data_AF-A0A3M0BC53-F1
#
_entry.id   AF-A0A3M0BC53-F1
#
_cell.length_a   1.000
_cell.length_b   1.000
_cell.length_c   1.000
_cell.angle_alpha   90.00
_cell.angle_beta   90.00
_cell.angle_gamma   90.00
#
_symmetry.space_group_name_H-M   'P 1'
#
loop_
_entity.id
_entity.type
_entity.pdbx_description
1 polymer ?
#
loop_
_entity_poly.entity_id
_entity_poly.type
_entity_poly.pdbx_seq_one_letter_code
_entity_poly.pdbx_strand_id
1 'polypeptide(L)' 'MEIIKKLTLCSSAHCCPDIEIIKNEKGESEVILKENDDKIVLNKHAWNLLVKLIKEGELKEL' A
#
# COMPACT_ATOMS: atom_id res chain seq x y z
N MET A 1 8.77 14.74 0.95
CA MET A 1 7.75 13.68 1.04
C MET A 1 7.30 13.59 2.49
N GLU A 2 5.99 13.61 2.73
CA GLU A 2 5.39 13.59 4.07
C GLU A 2 4.52 12.34 4.23
N ILE A 3 4.68 11.60 5.33
CA ILE A 3 3.84 10.44 5.66
C ILE A 3 2.55 10.96 6.31
N ILE A 4 1.42 10.69 5.67
CA ILE A 4 0.09 11.12 6.10
C ILE A 4 -0.49 10.09 7.08
N LYS A 5 -0.37 8.80 6.76
CA LYS A 5 -0.84 7.68 7.58
C LYS A 5 0.01 6.43 7.37
N LYS A 6 0.14 5.60 8.40
CA LYS A 6 0.78 4.28 8.35
C LYS A 6 -0.14 3.23 8.95
N LEU A 7 -0.21 2.06 8.32
CA LEU A 7 -0.87 0.86 8.82
C LEU A 7 0.09 -0.32 8.69
N THR A 8 0.36 -1.00 9.79
CA THR A 8 1.11 -2.26 9.79
C THR A 8 0.10 -3.41 9.87
N LEU A 9 0.13 -4.32 8.89
CA LEU A 9 -0.92 -5.34 8.73
C LEU A 9 -0.91 -6.42 9.81
N CYS A 10 0.18 -6.61 10.58
CA CYS A 10 0.21 -7.52 11.72
C CYS A 10 1.17 -7.02 12.81
N SER A 11 0.75 -7.05 14.08
CA SER A 11 1.51 -6.50 15.21
C SER A 11 2.56 -7.44 15.81
N SER A 12 2.64 -8.68 15.33
CA SER A 12 3.38 -9.77 16.00
C SER A 12 4.28 -10.62 15.10
N ALA A 13 4.48 -10.26 13.83
CA ALA A 13 5.33 -11.02 12.92
C ALA A 13 6.24 -10.10 12.07
N HIS A 14 7.52 -10.45 12.00
CA HIS A 14 8.58 -9.74 11.27
C HIS A 14 8.42 -9.78 9.73
N CYS A 15 7.29 -10.30 9.22
CA CYS A 15 7.08 -10.69 7.83
C CYS A 15 5.83 -10.08 7.19
N CYS A 16 5.17 -9.11 7.83
CA CYS A 16 3.94 -8.54 7.30
C CYS A 16 4.18 -7.18 6.60
N PRO A 17 3.46 -6.90 5.50
CA PRO A 17 3.64 -5.65 4.78
C PRO A 17 3.22 -4.42 5.60
N ASP A 18 4.01 -3.37 5.49
CA ASP A 18 3.70 -2.02 5.94
C ASP A 18 3.04 -1.22 4.80
N ILE A 19 1.94 -0.55 5.10
CA ILE A 19 1.25 0.36 4.18
C ILE A 19 1.46 1.80 4.67
N GLU A 20 2.06 2.64 3.84
CA GLU A 20 2.23 4.07 4.10
C GLU A 20 1.50 4.89 3.04
N ILE A 21 0.76 5.90 3.45
CA ILE A 21 0.19 6.90 2.54
C ILE A 21 1.06 8.15 2.63
N ILE A 22 1.61 8.57 1.50
CA ILE A 22 2.48 9.74 1.41
C ILE A 22 1.89 10.80 0.49
N LYS A 23 2.37 12.03 0.64
CA LYS A 23 2.25 13.09 -0.36
C LYS A 23 3.57 13.24 -1.12
N ASN A 24 3.52 13.09 -2.45
CA ASN A 24 4.68 13.30 -3.31
C ASN A 24 4.98 14.81 -3.50
N GLU A 25 6.04 15.15 -4.21
CA GLU A 25 6.46 16.55 -4.44
C GLU A 25 5.45 17.37 -5.24
N LYS A 26 4.55 16.71 -5.98
CA LYS A 26 3.45 17.33 -6.74
C LYS A 26 2.19 17.51 -5.89
N GLY A 27 2.22 17.11 -4.63
CA GLY A 27 1.07 17.16 -3.72
C GLY A 27 0.05 16.05 -3.93
N GLU A 28 0.37 15.04 -4.73
CA GLU A 28 -0.51 13.89 -5.01
C GLU A 28 -0.33 12.80 -3.95
N SER A 29 -1.39 12.05 -3.67
CA SER A 29 -1.35 10.93 -2.74
C SER A 29 -0.85 9.65 -3.42
N GLU A 30 0.13 9.01 -2.79
CA GLU A 30 0.65 7.70 -3.18
C GLU A 30 0.58 6.74 -1.99
N VAL A 31 0.38 5.46 -2.28
CA VAL A 31 0.38 4.37 -1.31
C VAL A 31 1.65 3.57 -1.52
N ILE A 32 2.43 3.41 -0.46
CA ILE A 32 3.62 2.59 -0.44
C ILE A 32 3.28 1.29 0.28
N LEU A 33 3.54 0.17 -0.38
CA LEU A 33 3.55 -1.15 0.23
C LEU A 33 5.02 -1.54 0.44
N LYS A 34 5.42 -1.78 1.68
CA LYS A 34 6.76 -2.26 2.04
C LYS A 34 6.64 -3.67 2.57
N GLU A 35 7.39 -4.60 2.02
CA GLU A 35 7.47 -5.95 2.54
C GLU A 35 8.94 -6.36 2.54
N ASN A 36 9.50 -6.60 3.73
CA ASN A 36 10.94 -6.79 3.93
C ASN A 36 11.75 -5.61 3.37
N ASP A 37 12.60 -5.85 2.37
CA ASP A 37 13.42 -4.83 1.68
C ASP A 37 12.79 -4.33 0.38
N ASP A 38 11.67 -4.91 -0.04
CA ASP A 38 10.97 -4.51 -1.26
C ASP A 38 9.94 -3.42 -0.99
N LYS A 39 9.89 -2.45 -1.92
CA LYS A 39 9.01 -1.30 -1.86
C LYS A 39 8.28 -1.14 -3.18
N ILE A 40 6.96 -1.20 -3.12
CA ILE A 40 6.08 -0.91 -4.26
C ILE A 40 5.38 0.43 -3.98
N VAL A 41 5.44 1.34 -4.95
CA VAL A 41 4.73 2.62 -4.89
C VAL A 41 3.55 2.57 -5.85
N LEU A 42 2.35 2.75 -5.31
CA LEU A 42 1.10 2.78 -6.06
C LEU A 42 0.57 4.21 -6.06
N ASN A 43 0.37 4.76 -7.26
CA ASN A 43 -0.42 5.97 -7.41
C ASN A 43 -1.91 5.69 -7.11
N LYS A 44 -2.72 6.76 -6.99
CA LYS A 44 -4.15 6.67 -6.72
C LYS A 44 -4.90 5.73 -7.68
N HIS A 45 -4.55 5.73 -8.97
CA HIS A 45 -5.22 4.89 -9.95
C HIS A 45 -4.93 3.41 -9.74
N ALA A 46 -3.65 3.04 -9.61
CA ALA A 46 -3.21 1.67 -9.37
C ALA A 46 -3.76 1.12 -8.05
N TRP A 47 -3.77 1.93 -6.99
CA TRP A 47 -4.37 1.56 -5.70
C TRP A 47 -5.87 1.26 -5.83
N ASN A 48 -6.62 2.13 -6.49
CA ASN A 48 -8.06 1.93 -6.67
C ASN A 48 -8.36 0.69 -7.50
N LEU A 49 -7.55 0.39 -8.51
CA LEU A 49 -7.68 -0.83 -9.31
C LEU A 49 -7.42 -2.07 -8.44
N LEU A 50 -6.34 -2.08 -7.66
CA LEU A 50 -6.03 -3.18 -6.74
C LEU A 50 -7.20 -3.45 -5.78
N VAL A 51 -7.71 -2.41 -5.11
CA VAL A 51 -8.85 -2.53 -4.18
C VAL A 51 -10.10 -3.03 -4.89
N LYS A 52 -10.34 -2.58 -6.13
CA LYS A 52 -11.47 -3.04 -6.94
C LYS A 52 -11.36 -4.54 -7.22
N LEU A 53 -10.22 -5.01 -7.73
CA LEU A 53 -9.98 -6.42 -8.05
C LEU A 53 -10.10 -7.33 -6.82
N ILE A 54 -9.64 -6.88 -5.65
CA ILE A 54 -9.82 -7.61 -4.38
C ILE A 54 -11.31 -7.70 -4.01
N LYS A 55 -12.05 -6.59 -4.10
CA LYS A 55 -13.49 -6.55 -3.77
C LYS A 55 -14.34 -7.38 -4.72
N GLU A 56 -13.97 -7.43 -5.99
CA GLU A 56 -14.62 -8.26 -7.02
C GLU A 56 -14.23 -9.73 -6.90
N GLY A 57 -13.25 -10.06 -6.04
CA GLY A 57 -12.75 -11.41 -5.85
C GLY A 57 -11.94 -11.92 -7.03
N GLU A 58 -11.43 -11.04 -7.89
CA GLU A 58 -10.52 -11.42 -8.98
C GLU A 58 -9.11 -11.69 -8.46
N LEU A 59 -8.71 -11.01 -7.38
CA LEU A 59 -7.49 -11.30 -6.62
C LEU A 59 -7.85 -11.91 -5.28
N LYS A 60 -7.46 -13.17 -5.06
CA LYS A 60 -7.66 -13.92 -3.83
C LYS A 60 -6.34 -14.53 -3.37
N GLU A 61 -6.32 -14.93 -2.10
CA GLU A 61 -5.26 -15.76 -1.51
C GLU A 61 -5.09 -17.05 -2.34
N LEU A 62 -3.85 -17.49 -2.54
CA LEU A 62 -3.51 -18.74 -3.22
C LEU A 62 -3.77 -19.96 -2.33
#